data_AF-A0A2H0P1W2-F1
#
_entry.id   AF-A0A2H0P1W2-F1
#
_cell.length_a   1.000
_cell.length_b   1.000
_cell.length_c   1.000
_cell.angle_alpha   90.00
_cell.angle_beta   90.00
_cell.angle_gamma   90.00
#
_symmetry.space_group_name_H-M   'P 1'
#
loop_
_entity.id
_entity.type
_entity.pdbx_description
1 polymer ?
#
loop_
_entity_poly.entity_id
_entity_poly.type
_entity_poly.pdbx_seq_one_letter_code
_entity_poly.pdbx_strand_id
1 'polypeptide(L)'
;MIQDLLGSIASTQAYRRFAAEKTSRTVLYLFFISLLFTIGGSIAMQMRIGPVVDETFAWLGSEVPTLTFSAGKVTSDEDAPKRLVHPEAKEVAVMIDTTRTEPVTPQMMKD
;
A
#
# COMPACT_ATOMS: atom_id res chain seq x y z
N MET A 1 18.52 27.80 -2.22
CA MET A 1 17.69 26.58 -2.41
C MET A 1 16.34 26.91 -3.06
N ILE A 2 15.42 27.65 -2.42
CA ILE A 2 14.09 27.95 -3.01
C ILE A 2 14.19 28.86 -4.25
N GLN A 3 15.00 29.92 -4.21
CA GLN A 3 15.24 30.75 -5.39
C GLN A 3 15.94 29.96 -6.52
N ASP A 4 16.82 29.03 -6.15
CA ASP A 4 17.48 28.13 -7.12
C ASP A 4 16.49 27.12 -7.72
N LEU A 5 15.49 26.66 -6.96
CA LEU A 5 14.36 25.84 -7.43
C LEU A 5 13.47 26.62 -8.41
N LEU A 6 13.07 27.84 -8.06
CA LEU A 6 12.29 28.69 -8.96
C LEU A 6 13.05 28.97 -10.26
N GLY A 7 14.35 29.23 -10.16
CA GLY A 7 15.23 29.44 -11.31
C GLY A 7 15.42 28.19 -12.18
N SER A 8 15.52 27.00 -11.58
CA SER A 8 15.68 25.74 -12.32
C SER A 8 14.42 25.31 -13.06
N ILE A 9 13.24 25.59 -12.49
CA ILE A 9 11.96 25.37 -13.15
C ILE A 9 11.75 26.39 -14.27
N ALA A 10 12.14 27.65 -14.06
CA ALA A 10 11.89 28.73 -15.00
C ALA A 10 12.87 28.79 -16.19
N SER A 11 14.08 28.23 -16.07
CA SER A 11 15.06 28.31 -17.16
C SER A 11 16.17 27.25 -17.12
N THR A 12 16.56 26.77 -18.29
CA THR A 12 17.70 25.85 -18.46
C THR A 12 19.06 26.51 -18.17
N GLN A 13 19.13 27.85 -18.17
CA GLN A 13 20.36 28.59 -17.84
C GLN A 13 20.75 28.45 -16.36
N ALA A 14 19.81 28.16 -15.47
CA ALA A 14 20.11 27.89 -14.06
C ALA A 14 21.03 26.67 -13.89
N TYR A 15 20.91 25.66 -14.74
CA TYR A 15 21.76 24.45 -14.71
C TYR A 15 23.23 24.76 -15.05
N ARG A 16 23.49 25.73 -15.93
CA ARG A 16 24.88 26.16 -16.22
C ARG A 16 25.55 26.81 -15.02
N ARG A 17 24.76 27.44 -14.14
CA ARG A 17 25.28 28.10 -12.93
C ARG A 17 25.78 27.07 -11.91
N PHE A 18 25.09 25.93 -11.80
CA PHE A 18 25.51 24.82 -10.93
C PHE A 18 26.82 24.15 -11.35
N ALA A 19 27.18 24.19 -12.63
CA ALA A 19 28.47 23.66 -13.12
C ALA A 19 29.68 24.46 -12.60
N ALA A 20 29.49 25.72 -12.21
CA ALA A 20 30.53 26.58 -11.67
C ALA A 20 30.53 26.66 -10.12
N GLU A 21 29.60 25.97 -9.45
CA GLU A 21 29.48 25.99 -7.99
C GLU A 21 30.24 24.85 -7.30
N LYS A 22 30.48 25.01 -5.99
CA LYS A 22 31.12 23.98 -5.16
C LYS A 22 30.26 22.72 -5.11
N THR A 23 30.89 21.55 -5.27
CA THR A 23 30.24 20.22 -5.25
C THR A 23 29.30 20.03 -4.06
N SER A 24 29.67 20.52 -2.87
CA SER A 24 28.83 20.41 -1.67
C SER A 24 27.48 21.12 -1.79
N ARG A 25 27.43 22.26 -2.48
CA ARG A 25 26.19 23.01 -2.69
C ARG A 25 25.27 22.29 -3.68
N THR A 26 25.83 21.67 -4.71
CA THR A 26 25.09 20.82 -5.66
C THR A 26 24.50 19.60 -4.96
N VAL A 27 25.28 18.90 -4.14
CA VAL A 27 24.80 17.75 -3.36
C VAL A 27 23.66 18.14 -2.42
N LEU A 28 23.80 19.25 -1.69
CA LEU A 28 22.77 19.73 -0.77
C LEU A 28 21.48 20.13 -1.52
N TYR A 29 21.61 20.72 -2.71
CA TYR A 29 20.46 21.07 -3.55
C TYR A 29 19.73 19.83 -4.10
N LEU A 30 20.47 18.82 -4.55
CA LEU A 30 19.89 17.53 -4.96
C LEU A 30 19.14 16.86 -3.80
N PHE A 31 19.74 16.85 -2.61
CA PHE A 31 19.08 16.33 -1.42
C PHE A 31 17.79 17.09 -1.10
N PHE A 32 17.81 18.42 -1.22
CA PHE A 32 16.63 19.27 -1.03
C PHE A 32 15.51 18.95 -2.03
N ILE A 33 15.82 18.79 -3.32
CA ILE A 33 14.82 18.41 -4.33
C ILE A 33 14.26 17.01 -4.05
N SER A 34 15.12 16.04 -3.78
CA SER A 34 14.70 14.67 -3.47
C SER A 34 13.77 14.64 -2.25
N LEU A 35 14.08 15.42 -1.20
CA LEU A 35 13.23 15.52 -0.03
C LEU A 35 11.84 16.08 -0.37
N LEU A 36 11.76 17.14 -1.17
CA LEU A 36 10.47 17.69 -1.62
C LEU A 36 9.65 16.67 -2.40
N PHE A 37 10.30 15.92 -3.29
CA PHE A 37 9.64 14.91 -4.10
C PHE A 37 9.14 13.74 -3.23
N THR A 38 9.95 13.28 -2.28
CA THR A 38 9.55 12.24 -1.32
C THR A 38 8.37 12.70 -0.46
N ILE A 39 8.38 13.94 0.05
CA ILE A 39 7.25 14.45 0.86
C ILE A 39 5.97 14.50 0.02
N GLY A 40 6.02 15.08 -1.18
CA GLY A 40 4.87 15.15 -2.08
C GLY A 40 4.36 13.77 -2.48
N GLY A 41 5.27 12.86 -2.82
CA GLY A 41 4.96 11.47 -3.17
C GLY A 41 4.31 10.72 -2.02
N SER A 42 4.84 10.83 -0.81
CA SER A 42 4.28 10.20 0.39
C SER A 42 2.87 10.70 0.70
N ILE A 43 2.62 12.01 0.62
CA ILE A 43 1.27 12.58 0.83
C ILE A 43 0.31 12.05 -0.24
N ALA A 44 0.70 12.09 -1.52
CA ALA A 44 -0.14 11.59 -2.61
C ALA A 44 -0.44 10.10 -2.47
N MET A 45 0.54 9.30 -2.06
CA MET A 45 0.40 7.88 -1.79
C MET A 45 -0.57 7.64 -0.63
N GLN A 46 -0.42 8.37 0.48
CA GLN A 46 -1.30 8.24 1.64
C GLN A 46 -2.75 8.64 1.33
N MET A 47 -2.95 9.71 0.55
CA MET A 47 -4.29 10.13 0.13
C MET A 47 -4.99 9.14 -0.80
N ARG A 48 -4.24 8.38 -1.61
CA ARG A 48 -4.82 7.41 -2.55
C ARG A 48 -4.96 6.01 -1.96
N ILE A 49 -3.93 5.54 -1.27
CA ILE A 49 -3.85 4.16 -0.77
C ILE A 49 -4.49 4.03 0.61
N GLY A 50 -4.36 5.06 1.47
CA GLY A 50 -4.91 5.04 2.82
C GLY A 50 -6.40 4.70 2.85
N PRO A 51 -7.26 5.43 2.10
CA PRO A 51 -8.69 5.14 2.07
C PRO A 51 -9.02 3.72 1.59
N VAL A 52 -8.31 3.23 0.58
CA VAL A 52 -8.50 1.87 0.04
C VAL A 52 -8.17 0.81 1.09
N VAL A 53 -7.08 1.02 1.84
CA VAL A 53 -6.67 0.14 2.93
C VAL A 53 -7.72 0.16 4.05
N ASP A 54 -8.14 1.34 4.49
CA ASP A 54 -9.14 1.49 5.55
C ASP A 54 -10.48 0.86 5.16
N GLU A 55 -10.93 1.07 3.92
CA GLU A 55 -12.15 0.47 3.37
C GLU A 55 -12.04 -1.06 3.31
N THR A 56 -10.90 -1.58 2.83
CA THR A 56 -10.65 -3.03 2.78
C THR A 56 -10.69 -3.64 4.18
N PHE A 57 -10.07 -3.00 5.18
CA PHE A 57 -10.08 -3.51 6.55
C PHE A 57 -11.45 -3.38 7.23
N ALA A 58 -12.20 -2.31 6.95
CA ALA A 58 -13.57 -2.17 7.41
C ALA A 58 -14.49 -3.23 6.80
N TRP A 59 -14.33 -3.50 5.51
CA TRP A 59 -15.03 -4.59 4.82
C TRP A 59 -14.66 -5.96 5.42
N LEU A 60 -13.37 -6.26 5.57
CA LEU A 60 -12.92 -7.51 6.20
C LEU A 60 -13.47 -7.65 7.62
N GLY A 61 -13.45 -6.59 8.43
CA GLY A 61 -13.94 -6.63 9.80
C GLY A 61 -15.45 -6.83 9.93
N SER A 62 -16.22 -6.52 8.89
CA SER A 62 -17.68 -6.74 8.87
C SER A 62 -18.08 -8.07 8.24
N GLU A 63 -17.32 -8.56 7.27
CA GLU A 63 -17.67 -9.77 6.51
C GLU A 63 -17.03 -11.05 7.06
N VAL A 64 -15.82 -10.96 7.64
CA VAL A 64 -15.12 -12.11 8.22
C VAL A 64 -15.85 -12.57 9.50
N PRO A 65 -16.25 -13.84 9.58
CA PRO A 65 -16.93 -14.36 10.76
C PRO A 65 -15.97 -14.44 11.96
N THR A 66 -16.53 -14.54 13.16
CA THR A 66 -15.71 -14.56 14.38
C THR A 66 -14.93 -15.86 14.44
N LEU A 67 -13.60 -15.78 14.31
CA LEU A 67 -12.72 -16.94 14.39
C LEU A 67 -12.20 -17.12 15.82
N THR A 68 -12.52 -18.25 16.45
CA THR A 68 -11.99 -18.63 17.76
C THR A 68 -10.89 -19.66 17.58
N PHE A 69 -9.71 -19.39 18.17
CA PHE A 69 -8.61 -20.34 18.20
C PHE A 69 -8.56 -21.06 19.55
N SER A 70 -8.71 -22.37 19.55
CA SER A 70 -8.64 -23.19 20.76
C SER A 70 -8.03 -24.54 20.46
N ALA A 71 -7.10 -24.99 21.32
CA ALA A 71 -6.44 -26.29 21.21
C ALA A 71 -5.84 -26.60 19.82
N GLY A 72 -5.28 -25.59 19.14
CA GLY A 72 -4.68 -25.75 17.81
C GLY A 72 -5.69 -25.79 16.65
N LYS A 73 -6.98 -25.57 16.92
CA LYS A 73 -8.05 -25.53 15.93
C LYS A 73 -8.63 -24.12 15.80
N VAL A 74 -9.02 -23.76 14.58
CA VAL A 74 -9.78 -22.54 14.27
C VAL A 74 -11.24 -22.95 14.09
N THR A 75 -12.15 -22.35 14.85
CA THR A 75 -13.59 -22.57 14.73
C THR A 75 -14.29 -21.25 14.43
N SER A 76 -15.32 -21.26 13.59
CA SER A 76 -16.22 -20.11 13.41
C SER A 76 -17.61 -20.39 13.94
N ASP A 77 -18.37 -19.33 14.15
CA ASP A 77 -19.80 -19.33 14.44
C ASP A 77 -20.69 -19.63 13.22
N GLU A 78 -20.13 -19.53 12.00
CA GLU A 78 -20.85 -19.88 10.76
C GLU A 78 -21.00 -21.41 10.58
N ASP A 79 -22.21 -21.86 10.25
CA ASP A 79 -22.57 -23.27 10.05
C ASP A 79 -22.10 -23.85 8.69
N ALA A 80 -21.64 -23.00 7.76
CA ALA A 80 -21.23 -23.40 6.41
C ALA A 80 -20.00 -22.60 5.91
N PRO A 81 -19.26 -23.12 4.91
CA PRO A 81 -18.17 -22.40 4.29
C PRO A 81 -18.62 -21.04 3.73
N LYS A 82 -17.94 -19.97 4.15
CA LYS A 82 -18.27 -18.59 3.72
C LYS A 82 -17.27 -18.13 2.68
N ARG A 83 -17.79 -17.75 1.50
CA ARG A 83 -16.99 -17.13 0.43
C ARG A 83 -17.10 -15.61 0.53
N LEU A 84 -15.97 -14.96 0.78
CA LEU A 84 -15.85 -13.52 0.81
C LEU A 84 -15.31 -13.02 -0.53
N VAL A 85 -15.99 -12.05 -1.14
CA VAL A 85 -15.59 -11.42 -2.41
C VAL A 85 -15.53 -9.92 -2.20
N HIS A 86 -14.37 -9.31 -2.50
CA HIS A 86 -14.23 -7.87 -2.36
C HIS A 86 -15.17 -7.14 -3.34
N PRO A 87 -15.90 -6.09 -2.91
CA PRO A 87 -16.90 -5.42 -3.76
C PRO A 87 -16.32 -4.89 -5.08
N GLU A 88 -15.12 -4.33 -5.01
CA GLU A 88 -14.43 -3.71 -6.15
C GLU A 88 -13.38 -4.62 -6.81
N ALA A 89 -12.98 -5.71 -6.16
CA ALA A 89 -11.90 -6.59 -6.62
C ALA A 89 -12.43 -8.03 -6.69
N LYS A 90 -13.33 -8.28 -7.64
CA LYS A 90 -14.05 -9.55 -7.81
C LYS A 90 -13.14 -10.75 -8.12
N GLU A 91 -11.90 -10.49 -8.53
CA GLU A 91 -10.87 -11.50 -8.78
C GLU A 91 -10.20 -12.00 -7.50
N VAL A 92 -10.37 -11.29 -6.36
CA VAL A 92 -9.85 -11.68 -5.06
C VAL A 92 -11.00 -12.22 -4.22
N ALA A 93 -11.03 -13.54 -4.04
CA ALA A 93 -11.98 -14.22 -3.18
C ALA A 93 -11.24 -15.05 -2.13
N VAL A 94 -11.75 -15.04 -0.90
CA VAL A 94 -11.25 -15.89 0.19
C VAL A 94 -12.39 -16.79 0.64
N MET A 95 -12.13 -18.09 0.69
CA MET A 95 -13.07 -19.07 1.25
C MET A 95 -12.59 -19.48 2.63
N ILE A 96 -13.44 -19.28 3.64
CA ILE A 96 -13.18 -19.71 5.01
C ILE A 96 -14.07 -20.93 5.28
N ASP A 97 -13.43 -22.07 5.52
CA ASP A 97 -14.10 -23.32 5.89
C ASP A 97 -13.45 -23.87 7.16
N THR A 98 -14.11 -23.62 8.29
CA THR A 98 -13.67 -24.07 9.61
C THR A 98 -14.22 -25.47 9.97
N THR A 99 -15.04 -26.05 9.09
CA THR A 99 -15.62 -27.39 9.28
C THR A 99 -14.68 -28.50 8.80
N ARG A 100 -13.67 -28.15 8.01
CA ARG A 100 -12.67 -29.11 7.52
C ARG A 100 -11.70 -29.56 8.59
N THR A 101 -11.51 -30.88 8.66
CA THR A 101 -10.49 -31.54 9.48
C THR A 101 -9.15 -31.73 8.77
N GLU A 102 -9.13 -31.55 7.44
CA GLU A 102 -7.93 -31.70 6.60
C GLU A 102 -7.55 -30.37 5.95
N PRO A 103 -6.25 -30.02 5.89
CA PRO A 103 -5.78 -28.77 5.30
C PRO A 103 -6.06 -28.72 3.79
N VAL A 104 -6.37 -27.51 3.29
CA VAL A 104 -6.54 -27.26 1.86
C VAL A 104 -5.21 -27.43 1.14
N THR A 105 -5.15 -28.34 0.16
CA THR A 105 -3.95 -28.51 -0.67
C THR A 105 -3.91 -27.47 -1.80
N PRO A 106 -2.71 -27.06 -2.27
CA PRO A 106 -2.58 -26.10 -3.38
C PRO A 106 -3.27 -26.51 -4.68
N GLN A 107 -3.50 -27.81 -4.91
CA GLN A 107 -4.27 -28.31 -6.06
C GLN A 107 -5.75 -27.95 -5.94
N MET A 108 -6.33 -28.02 -4.74
CA MET A 108 -7.74 -27.71 -4.49
C MET A 108 -8.09 -26.22 -4.58
N MET A 109 -7.08 -25.34 -4.70
CA MET A 109 -7.27 -23.89 -4.89
C MET A 109 -7.30 -23.48 -6.37
N LYS A 110 -7.07 -24.41 -7.31
CA LYS A 110 -6.99 -24.15 -8.75
C LYS A 110 -8.23 -24.57 -9.54
N ASP A 111 -9.13 -25.32 -8.91
CA ASP A 111 -10.41 -25.78 -9.44
C ASP A 111 -11.55 -24.90 -8.91
#